data_AF-A0A351BJ58-F1
#
_entry.id   AF-A0A351BJ58-F1
#
_cell.length_a   1.000
_cell.length_b   1.000
_cell.length_c   1.000
_cell.angle_alpha   90.00
_cell.angle_beta   90.00
_cell.angle_gamma   90.00
#
_symmetry.space_group_name_H-M   'P 1'
#
loop_
_entity.id
_entity.type
_entity.pdbx_description
1 polymer ?
#
loop_
_entity_poly.entity_id
_entity_poly.type
_entity_poly.pdbx_seq_one_letter_code
_entity_poly.pdbx_strand_id
1 'polypeptide(L)' 'MRILLLCHAFNSLSQRLYCELAGRGHQLSVEYDVADSVTDEAVALFRPDLIIAPYLRRAIPATIWRQHC' A
#
# COMPACT_ATOMS: atom_id res chain seq x y z
N MET A 1 -9.41 -3.62 -9.70
CA MET A 1 -8.38 -2.57 -9.50
C MET A 1 -7.21 -3.17 -8.75
N ARG A 2 -6.01 -2.65 -9.00
CA ARG A 2 -4.78 -2.95 -8.28
C ARG A 2 -4.64 -2.00 -7.10
N ILE A 3 -4.66 -2.53 -5.88
CA ILE A 3 -4.57 -1.74 -4.66
C ILE A 3 -3.31 -2.15 -3.89
N LEU A 4 -2.47 -1.18 -3.59
CA LEU A 4 -1.29 -1.37 -2.75
C LEU A 4 -1.62 -1.01 -1.31
N LEU A 5 -1.48 -1.97 -0.40
CA LEU A 5 -1.57 -1.75 1.04
C LEU A 5 -0.18 -1.48 1.60
N LEU A 6 0.12 -0.22 1.92
CA LEU A 6 1.39 0.19 2.52
C LEU A 6 1.24 0.24 4.05
N CYS A 7 1.95 -0.61 4.78
CA CYS A 7 1.81 -0.67 6.24
C CYS A 7 3.12 -0.95 6.97
N HIS A 8 3.30 -0.42 8.16
CA HIS A 8 4.46 -0.75 9.00
C HIS A 8 4.37 -2.19 9.55
N ALA A 9 3.14 -2.68 9.76
CA ALA A 9 2.87 -4.05 10.14
C ALA A 9 1.52 -4.48 9.54
N PHE A 10 1.41 -5.74 9.14
CA PHE A 10 0.16 -6.31 8.62
C PHE A 10 -0.77 -6.72 9.78
N ASN A 11 -1.22 -5.70 10.52
CA ASN A 11 -2.04 -5.84 11.73
C ASN A 11 -3.51 -6.20 11.41
N SER A 12 -4.35 -6.27 12.45
CA SER A 12 -5.76 -6.63 12.31
C SER A 12 -6.56 -5.71 11.37
N LEU A 13 -6.26 -4.40 11.34
CA LEU A 13 -6.92 -3.47 10.41
C LEU A 13 -6.48 -3.73 8.97
N SER A 14 -5.18 -3.88 8.74
CA SER A 14 -4.63 -4.20 7.40
C SER A 14 -5.18 -5.53 6.87
N GLN A 15 -5.25 -6.56 7.72
CA GLN A 15 -5.82 -7.86 7.40
C GLN A 15 -7.31 -7.77 7.07
N ARG A 16 -8.08 -7.01 7.88
CA ARG A 16 -9.52 -6.84 7.63
C ARG A 16 -9.74 -6.18 6.27
N LEU A 17 -9.02 -5.10 5.97
CA LEU A 17 -9.10 -4.43 4.67
C LEU A 17 -8.71 -5.35 3.52
N TYR A 18 -7.64 -6.13 3.68
CA TYR A 18 -7.21 -7.11 2.69
C TYR A 18 -8.33 -8.11 2.37
N CYS A 19 -8.94 -8.72 3.39
CA CYS A 19 -10.02 -9.69 3.19
C CYS A 19 -11.23 -9.09 2.48
N GLU A 20 -11.66 -7.89 2.89
CA GLU A 20 -12.82 -7.21 2.30
C GLU A 20 -12.56 -6.80 0.85
N LEU A 21 -11.38 -6.28 0.54
CA LEU A 21 -11.02 -5.86 -0.82
C LEU A 21 -10.77 -7.07 -1.74
N ALA A 22 -10.12 -8.12 -1.24
CA ALA A 22 -9.95 -9.37 -1.97
C ALA A 22 -11.31 -10.02 -2.28
N GLY A 23 -12.23 -10.03 -1.30
CA GLY A 23 -13.59 -10.53 -1.47
C GLY A 23 -14.41 -9.78 -2.53
N ARG A 24 -14.03 -8.54 -2.85
CA ARG A 24 -14.62 -7.73 -3.92
C ARG A 24 -13.90 -7.89 -5.27
N GLY A 25 -12.88 -8.76 -5.36
CA GLY A 25 -12.15 -9.04 -6.60
C GLY A 25 -11.06 -8.03 -6.95
N HIS A 26 -10.57 -7.24 -5.99
CA HIS A 26 -9.41 -6.38 -6.21
C HIS A 26 -8.11 -7.19 -6.24
N GLN A 27 -7.15 -6.79 -7.08
CA GLN A 27 -5.80 -7.33 -7.05
C GLN A 27 -5.02 -6.56 -5.98
N LEU A 28 -4.50 -7.26 -4.98
CA LEU A 28 -3.85 -6.64 -3.83
C LEU A 28 -2.36 -6.97 -3.80
N SER A 29 -1.55 -5.97 -3.42
CA SER A 29 -0.21 -6.20 -2.90
C SER A 29 -0.09 -5.57 -1.51
N VAL A 30 0.73 -6.16 -0.64
CA VAL A 30 1.01 -5.64 0.70
C VAL A 30 2.49 -5.36 0.77
N GLU A 31 2.85 -4.13 1.13
CA GLU A 31 4.24 -3.71 1.25
C GLU A 31 4.50 -3.09 2.61
N TYR A 32 5.68 -3.39 3.14
CA TYR A 32 6.09 -2.87 4.44
C TYR A 32 6.80 -1.54 4.28
N ASP A 33 6.37 -0.54 5.06
CA ASP A 33 7.03 0.76 5.15
C ASP A 33 8.36 0.65 5.93
N VAL A 34 9.39 0.13 5.26
CA VAL A 34 10.75 -0.10 5.79
C VAL A 34 11.69 1.03 5.39
N ALA A 35 11.64 1.45 4.13
CA ALA A 35 12.44 2.55 3.59
C ALA A 35 11.74 3.16 2.36
N ASP A 36 12.02 4.44 2.11
CA ASP A 36 11.43 5.20 1.01
C ASP A 36 11.69 4.51 -0.35
N SER A 37 12.92 4.02 -0.57
CA SER A 37 13.30 3.31 -1.80
C SER A 37 12.51 2.02 -2.04
N VAL A 38 12.17 1.30 -0.96
CA VAL A 38 11.36 0.07 -1.05
C VAL A 38 9.94 0.41 -1.46
N THR A 39 9.40 1.51 -0.94
CA THR A 39 8.06 2.00 -1.31
C THR A 39 8.03 2.46 -2.77
N ASP A 40 9.06 3.17 -3.23
CA ASP A 40 9.17 3.60 -4.63
C ASP A 40 9.26 2.40 -5.59
N GLU A 41 10.10 1.41 -5.27
CA GLU A 41 10.23 0.19 -6.06
C GLU A 41 8.92 -0.61 -6.12
N ALA A 42 8.24 -0.77 -4.98
CA ALA A 42 6.94 -1.41 -4.90
C ALA A 42 5.90 -0.76 -5.81
N VAL A 43 5.81 0.58 -5.79
CA VAL A 43 4.88 1.33 -6.64
C VAL A 43 5.25 1.17 -8.12
N ALA A 44 6.54 1.22 -8.46
CA ALA A 44 7.01 1.05 -9.83
C ALA A 44 6.74 -0.36 -10.40
N LEU A 45 6.91 -1.41 -9.59
CA LEU A 45 6.70 -2.80 -9.99
C LEU A 45 5.20 -3.15 -10.08
N PHE A 46 4.45 -2.82 -9.03
CA PHE A 46 3.03 -3.19 -8.93
C PHE A 46 2.12 -2.29 -9.76
N ARG A 47 2.54 -1.02 -9.95
CA ARG A 47 1.78 0.04 -10.64
C ARG A 47 0.34 0.15 -10.12
N PRO A 48 0.12 0.41 -8.82
CA PRO A 48 -1.22 0.43 -8.25
C PRO A 48 -2.12 1.51 -8.86
N ASP A 49 -3.43 1.23 -8.90
CA ASP A 49 -4.46 2.21 -9.24
C ASP A 49 -4.84 3.04 -7.99
N LEU A 50 -4.63 2.48 -6.79
CA LEU A 50 -4.89 3.12 -5.49
C LEU A 50 -3.88 2.62 -4.45
N ILE A 51 -3.38 3.53 -3.61
CA ILE A 51 -2.55 3.21 -2.44
C ILE A 51 -3.36 3.47 -1.17
N ILE A 52 -3.44 2.48 -0.29
CA ILE A 52 -4.10 2.60 1.02
C ILE A 52 -3.05 2.36 2.10
N ALA A 53 -2.94 3.28 3.05
CA ALA A 53 -1.94 3.25 4.11
C ALA A 53 -2.58 3.09 5.50
N PRO A 54 -3.05 1.87 5.86
CA PRO A 54 -3.89 1.68 7.05
C PRO A 54 -3.13 1.81 8.38
N TYR A 55 -1.80 1.66 8.36
CA TYR A 55 -0.98 1.80 9.55
C TYR A 55 0.45 2.16 9.18
N LEU A 56 0.87 3.40 9.44
CA LEU A 56 2.23 3.88 9.17
C LEU A 56 2.91 4.38 10.45
N ARG A 57 4.25 4.37 10.43
CA ARG A 57 5.08 5.03 11.45
C ARG A 57 5.96 6.13 10.86
N ARG A 58 6.01 6.26 9.54
CA ARG A 58 6.77 7.28 8.81
C ARG A 58 5.82 7.96 7.82
N ALA A 59 6.23 9.13 7.34
CA ALA A 59 5.52 9.80 6.27
C ALA A 59 5.70 9.05 4.95
N ILE A 60 4.66 9.05 4.10
CA ILE A 60 4.76 8.56 2.73
C ILE A 60 5.73 9.47 1.96
N PRO A 61 6.69 8.91 1.18
CA PRO A 61 7.62 9.70 0.38
C PRO A 61 6.90 10.66 -0.57
N ALA A 62 7.45 11.87 -0.75
CA ALA A 62 6.88 12.88 -1.63
C ALA A 62 6.85 12.47 -3.11
N THR A 63 7.74 11.57 -3.50
CA THR A 63 7.76 10.91 -4.81
C THR A 63 6.46 10.16 -5.10
N ILE A 64 5.85 9.56 -4.08
CA ILE A 64 4.64 8.76 -4.20
C ILE A 64 3.39 9.62 -4.12
N TRP A 65 3.17 10.34 -3.00
CA TRP A 65 1.86 10.98 -2.82
C TRP A 65 1.62 12.10 -3.82
N ARG A 66 2.65 12.81 -4.29
CA ARG A 66 2.47 13.86 -5.32
C ARG A 66 2.00 13.31 -6.67
N GLN A 67 2.22 12.03 -6.95
CA GLN A 67 1.81 11.38 -8.20
C GLN A 67 0.42 10.70 -8.08
N HIS A 68 -0.09 10.56 -6.85
CA HIS A 68 -1.29 9.79 -6.53
C HIS A 68 -2.29 10.59 -5.65
N CYS A 69 -2.22 11.92 -5.67
CA CYS A 69 -3.19 12.84 -5.05
C CYS A 69 -4.26 13.30 -6.05
#